data_AF-A0A2E1MV01-F1
#
_entry.id   AF-A0A2E1MV01-F1
#
_cell.length_a   1.000
_cell.length_b   1.000
_cell.length_c   1.000
_cell.angle_alpha   90.00
_cell.angle_beta   90.00
_cell.angle_gamma   90.00
#
_symmetry.space_group_name_H-M   'P 1'
#
loop_
_entity.id
_entity.type
_entity.pdbx_description
1 polymer ?
#
loop_
_entity_poly.entity_id
_entity_poly.type
_entity_poly.pdbx_seq_one_letter_code
_entity_poly.pdbx_strand_id
1 'polypeptide(L)'
;DEEIEKMIKEAESNAEEDKKIRELVDAKNQAEAIIHSAEKGITDAGDKITDDERKPVEEAIKELKEVIDGDDLSVIQEKTATLSQAAMKIGEKLYQEEQAASEAANGTEGNKEPEDADIVDADYEEVKEETEEAKEGDEEVKEEDKK
;
A
#
# COMPACT_ATOMS: atom_id res chain seq x y z
N ASP A 1 -27.49 -43.41 7.47
CA ASP A 1 -27.55 -42.00 7.89
C ASP A 1 -26.32 -41.62 8.71
N GLU A 2 -26.02 -42.27 9.83
CA GLU A 2 -24.81 -41.96 10.64
C GLU A 2 -23.47 -42.08 9.90
N GLU A 3 -23.31 -43.07 9.00
CA GLU A 3 -22.09 -43.20 8.18
C GLU A 3 -21.94 -42.06 7.16
N ILE A 4 -23.07 -41.53 6.65
CA ILE A 4 -23.08 -40.42 5.69
C ILE A 4 -22.73 -39.12 6.42
N GLU A 5 -23.29 -38.88 7.60
CA GLU A 5 -22.94 -37.73 8.44
C GLU A 5 -21.47 -37.76 8.88
N LYS A 6 -20.94 -38.96 9.19
CA LYS A 6 -19.51 -39.14 9.51
C LYS A 6 -18.62 -38.83 8.30
N MET A 7 -18.98 -39.32 7.11
CA MET A 7 -18.26 -39.01 5.87
C MET A 7 -18.30 -37.52 5.52
N ILE A 8 -19.43 -36.84 5.76
CA ILE A 8 -19.55 -35.40 5.53
C ILE A 8 -18.64 -34.61 6.48
N LYS A 9 -18.69 -34.90 7.79
CA LYS A 9 -17.81 -34.22 8.76
C LYS A 9 -16.33 -34.46 8.50
N GLU A 10 -15.95 -35.67 8.11
CA GLU A 10 -14.57 -35.99 7.74
C GLU A 10 -14.14 -35.20 6.49
N ALA A 11 -15.01 -35.10 5.48
CA ALA A 11 -14.75 -34.30 4.29
C ALA A 11 -14.63 -32.79 4.60
N GLU A 12 -15.50 -32.25 5.46
CA GLU A 12 -15.46 -30.85 5.89
C GLU A 12 -14.19 -30.53 6.69
N SER A 13 -13.81 -31.40 7.63
CA SER A 13 -12.58 -31.23 8.42
C SER A 13 -11.33 -31.23 7.54
N ASN A 14 -11.26 -32.14 6.56
CA ASN A 14 -10.14 -32.18 5.62
C ASN A 14 -10.10 -30.94 4.72
N ALA A 15 -11.27 -30.46 4.26
CA ALA A 15 -11.35 -29.24 3.45
C ALA A 15 -10.89 -28.00 4.24
N GLU A 16 -11.21 -27.91 5.53
CA GLU A 16 -10.71 -26.83 6.40
C GLU A 16 -9.20 -26.92 6.64
N GLU A 17 -8.66 -28.13 6.81
CA GLU A 17 -7.22 -28.35 7.02
C GLU A 17 -6.42 -28.00 5.76
N ASP A 18 -6.87 -28.45 4.59
CA ASP A 18 -6.29 -28.09 3.29
C ASP A 18 -6.30 -26.57 3.07
N LYS A 19 -7.39 -25.91 3.44
CA LYS A 19 -7.52 -24.45 3.35
C LYS A 19 -6.50 -23.76 4.24
N LYS A 20 -6.36 -24.18 5.50
CA LYS A 20 -5.38 -23.61 6.44
C LYS A 20 -3.95 -23.79 5.96
N ILE A 21 -3.60 -24.96 5.42
CA ILE A 21 -2.27 -25.22 4.86
C ILE A 21 -2.00 -24.29 3.68
N ARG A 22 -2.97 -24.11 2.78
CA ARG A 22 -2.83 -23.19 1.66
C ARG A 22 -2.64 -21.74 2.13
N GLU A 23 -3.48 -21.27 3.05
CA GLU A 23 -3.38 -19.92 3.60
C GLU A 23 -2.05 -19.68 4.30
N LEU A 24 -1.53 -20.67 5.02
CA LEU A 24 -0.22 -20.59 5.67
C LEU A 24 0.91 -20.46 4.65
N VAL A 25 0.90 -21.28 3.60
CA VAL A 25 1.90 -21.20 2.52
C VAL A 25 1.83 -19.85 1.80
N ASP A 26 0.62 -19.37 1.49
CA ASP A 26 0.43 -18.07 0.84
C ASP A 26 0.93 -16.93 1.74
N ALA A 27 0.65 -16.98 3.05
CA ALA A 27 1.15 -16.01 4.01
C ALA A 27 2.67 -16.01 4.11
N LYS A 28 3.31 -17.20 4.13
CA LYS A 28 4.77 -17.33 4.11
C LYS A 28 5.38 -16.73 2.84
N ASN A 29 4.83 -17.05 1.67
CA ASN A 29 5.30 -16.49 0.40
C ASN A 29 5.17 -14.96 0.35
N GLN A 30 4.07 -14.41 0.86
CA GLN A 30 3.86 -12.97 0.97
C GLN A 30 4.86 -12.31 1.92
N ALA A 31 5.09 -12.93 3.08
CA ALA A 31 6.06 -12.47 4.06
C ALA A 31 7.48 -12.43 3.48
N GLU A 32 7.92 -13.48 2.79
CA GLU A 32 9.23 -13.51 2.11
C GLU A 32 9.37 -12.42 1.05
N ALA A 33 8.33 -12.22 0.23
CA ALA A 33 8.32 -11.18 -0.80
C ALA A 33 8.46 -9.78 -0.18
N ILE A 34 7.76 -9.50 0.91
CA ILE A 34 7.82 -8.21 1.61
C ILE A 34 9.17 -8.03 2.30
N ILE A 35 9.72 -9.06 2.95
CA ILE A 35 11.08 -9.04 3.51
C ILE A 35 12.08 -8.60 2.44
N HIS A 36 12.05 -9.26 1.29
CA HIS A 36 13.01 -8.97 0.23
C HIS A 36 12.84 -7.54 -0.30
N SER A 37 11.60 -7.10 -0.50
CA SER A 37 11.30 -5.74 -0.93
C SER A 37 11.76 -4.69 0.08
N ALA A 38 11.59 -4.94 1.38
CA ALA A 38 12.00 -4.03 2.44
C ALA A 38 13.53 -3.94 2.56
N GLU A 39 14.23 -5.09 2.51
CA GLU A 39 15.71 -5.13 2.47
C GLU A 39 16.27 -4.36 1.27
N LYS A 40 15.65 -4.53 0.11
CA LYS A 40 15.99 -3.79 -1.10
C LYS A 40 15.72 -2.29 -0.91
N GLY A 41 14.57 -1.92 -0.35
CA GLY A 41 14.22 -0.53 -0.07
C GLY A 41 15.22 0.17 0.85
N ILE A 42 15.67 -0.49 1.93
CA ILE A 42 16.72 0.02 2.82
C ILE A 42 18.05 0.20 2.07
N THR A 43 18.40 -0.78 1.23
CA THR A 43 19.65 -0.75 0.45
C THR A 43 19.63 0.39 -0.57
N ASP A 44 18.53 0.54 -1.30
CA ASP A 44 18.31 1.60 -2.29
C ASP A 44 18.23 2.97 -1.62
N ALA A 45 17.70 3.04 -0.39
CA ALA A 45 17.68 4.26 0.41
C ALA A 45 19.08 4.71 0.84
N GLY A 46 19.96 3.77 1.20
CA GLY A 46 21.34 4.09 1.60
C GLY A 46 21.40 5.18 2.66
N ASP A 47 22.04 6.30 2.32
CA ASP A 47 22.27 7.45 3.21
C ASP A 47 21.10 8.45 3.26
N LYS A 48 20.01 8.22 2.49
CA LYS A 48 18.82 9.08 2.44
C LYS A 48 17.89 8.90 3.64
N ILE A 49 18.05 7.80 4.37
CA ILE A 49 17.27 7.52 5.58
C ILE A 49 18.16 7.58 6.81
N THR A 50 17.60 8.03 7.92
CA THR A 50 18.31 8.05 9.19
C THR A 50 18.33 6.67 9.85
N ASP A 51 19.29 6.43 10.74
CA ASP A 51 19.36 5.18 11.51
C ASP A 51 18.09 4.91 12.33
N ASP A 52 17.43 5.96 12.81
CA ASP A 52 16.19 5.86 13.59
C ASP A 52 15.00 5.40 12.73
N GLU A 53 15.09 5.54 11.40
CA GLU A 53 14.08 5.08 10.45
C GLU A 53 14.42 3.72 9.86
N ARG A 54 15.71 3.44 9.71
CA ARG A 54 16.23 2.15 9.27
C ARG A 54 16.00 1.05 10.31
N LYS A 55 16.32 1.32 11.58
CA LYS A 55 16.26 0.31 12.66
C LYS A 55 14.89 -0.35 12.82
N PRO A 56 13.75 0.38 12.85
CA PRO A 56 12.45 -0.26 13.00
C PRO A 56 12.13 -1.24 11.86
N VAL A 57 12.58 -0.96 10.64
CA VAL A 57 12.37 -1.86 9.49
C VAL A 57 13.29 -3.06 9.58
N GLU A 58 14.56 -2.89 9.94
CA GLU A 58 15.49 -4.00 10.17
C GLU A 58 15.02 -4.93 11.31
N GLU A 59 14.50 -4.35 12.40
CA GLU A 59 13.91 -5.10 13.51
C GLU A 59 12.66 -5.86 13.05
N ALA A 60 11.74 -5.22 12.33
CA ALA A 60 10.55 -5.88 11.79
C ALA A 60 10.89 -7.01 10.80
N ILE A 61 11.92 -6.84 9.95
CA ILE A 61 12.43 -7.89 9.07
C ILE A 61 12.91 -9.07 9.90
N LYS A 62 13.70 -8.82 10.94
CA LYS A 62 14.25 -9.87 11.80
C LYS A 62 13.14 -10.63 12.52
N GLU A 63 12.20 -9.91 13.13
CA GLU A 63 11.06 -10.53 13.82
C GLU A 63 10.21 -11.38 12.87
N LEU A 64 9.94 -10.89 11.66
CA LEU A 64 9.18 -11.65 10.67
C LEU A 64 9.93 -12.92 10.24
N LYS A 65 11.25 -12.84 10.02
CA LYS A 65 12.09 -14.02 9.71
C LYS A 65 12.13 -15.06 10.83
N GLU A 66 12.02 -14.65 12.10
CA GLU A 66 12.01 -15.58 13.23
C GLU A 66 10.69 -16.36 13.32
N VAL A 67 9.58 -15.78 12.86
CA VAL A 67 8.24 -16.41 12.94
C VAL A 67 7.78 -17.09 11.65
N ILE A 68 8.36 -16.74 10.49
CA ILE A 68 7.91 -17.22 9.17
C ILE A 68 8.04 -18.74 9.01
N ASP A 69 9.02 -19.35 9.67
CA ASP A 69 9.21 -20.80 9.65
C ASP A 69 8.19 -21.56 10.52
N GLY A 70 7.43 -20.83 11.36
CA GLY A 70 6.39 -21.39 12.23
C GLY A 70 5.06 -21.71 11.52
N ASP A 71 4.07 -22.14 12.30
CA ASP A 71 2.75 -22.55 11.81
C ASP A 71 1.60 -21.63 12.27
N ASP A 72 1.94 -20.48 12.86
CA ASP A 72 0.97 -19.51 13.33
C ASP A 72 0.66 -18.47 12.25
N LEU A 73 -0.41 -18.73 11.49
CA LEU A 73 -0.90 -17.86 10.42
C LEU A 73 -1.12 -16.43 10.90
N SER A 74 -1.74 -16.25 12.07
CA SER A 74 -2.10 -14.93 12.59
C SER A 74 -0.86 -14.12 12.93
N VAL A 75 0.14 -14.74 13.55
CA VAL A 75 1.42 -14.08 13.87
C VAL A 75 2.18 -13.69 12.61
N ILE A 76 2.25 -14.58 11.61
CA ILE A 76 2.91 -14.28 10.32
C ILE A 76 2.23 -13.09 9.64
N GLN A 77 0.90 -13.08 9.57
CA GLN A 77 0.14 -11.98 8.97
C GLN A 77 0.33 -10.65 9.71
N GLU A 78 0.30 -10.66 11.04
CA GLU A 78 0.50 -9.46 11.87
C GLU A 78 1.89 -8.87 11.67
N LYS A 79 2.93 -9.71 11.71
CA LYS A 79 4.32 -9.27 11.48
C LYS A 79 4.54 -8.81 10.04
N THR A 80 3.90 -9.44 9.07
CA THR A 80 3.92 -9.02 7.67
C THR A 80 3.30 -7.64 7.50
N ALA A 81 2.14 -7.38 8.13
CA ALA A 81 1.50 -6.08 8.11
C ALA A 81 2.37 -4.99 8.78
N THR A 82 2.99 -5.34 9.91
CA THR A 82 3.92 -4.45 10.63
C THR A 82 5.11 -4.06 9.76
N LEU A 83 5.75 -5.02 9.11
CA LEU A 83 6.86 -4.76 8.19
C LEU A 83 6.41 -3.91 7.00
N SER A 84 5.25 -4.22 6.41
CA SER A 84 4.70 -3.45 5.29
C SER A 84 4.50 -1.98 5.65
N GLN A 85 3.90 -1.69 6.82
CA GLN A 85 3.71 -0.33 7.29
C GLN A 85 5.03 0.41 7.56
N ALA A 86 6.03 -0.29 8.10
CA ALA A 86 7.34 0.29 8.34
C ALA A 86 8.09 0.58 7.02
N ALA A 87 7.99 -0.33 6.05
CA ALA A 87 8.59 -0.19 4.72
C ALA A 87 7.95 0.94 3.89
N MET A 88 6.63 1.15 4.03
CA MET A 88 5.92 2.27 3.36
C MET A 88 6.52 3.63 3.73
N LYS A 89 6.89 3.84 5.00
CA LYS A 89 7.50 5.12 5.45
C LYS A 89 8.83 5.40 4.77
N ILE A 90 9.64 4.36 4.54
CA ILE A 90 10.89 4.49 3.79
C ILE A 90 10.60 4.79 2.31
N GLY A 91 9.65 4.07 1.70
CA GLY A 91 9.27 4.27 0.31
C GLY A 91 8.74 5.68 0.02
N GLU A 92 7.92 6.21 0.92
CA GLU A 92 7.37 7.57 0.81
C GLU A 92 8.48 8.62 0.82
N LYS A 93 9.46 8.50 1.72
CA LYS A 93 10.61 9.40 1.77
C LYS A 93 11.46 9.34 0.51
N LEU A 94 11.73 8.13 0.01
CA LEU A 94 12.51 7.97 -1.22
C LEU A 94 11.81 8.61 -2.41
N TYR A 95 10.50 8.44 -2.51
CA TYR A 95 9.70 9.06 -3.57
C TYR A 95 9.72 10.60 -3.47
N GLN A 96 9.56 11.15 -2.26
CA GLN A 96 9.64 12.60 -2.02
C GLN A 96 11.03 13.15 -2.39
N GLU A 97 12.12 12.47 -2.04
CA GLU A 97 13.47 12.90 -2.42
C GLU A 97 13.74 12.75 -3.92
N GLU A 98 13.25 11.70 -4.57
CA GLU A 98 13.41 11.50 -6.01
C GLU A 98 12.63 12.54 -6.82
N GLN A 99 11.44 12.93 -6.34
CA GLN A 99 10.66 14.02 -6.91
C GLN A 99 11.38 15.37 -6.75
N ALA A 100 11.86 15.68 -5.55
CA ALA A 100 12.63 16.91 -5.30
C ALA A 100 13.94 16.97 -6.12
N ALA A 101 14.61 15.84 -6.31
CA ALA A 101 15.81 15.74 -7.15
C ALA A 101 15.50 15.92 -8.65
N SER A 102 14.34 15.44 -9.13
CA SER A 102 13.90 15.63 -10.52
C SER A 102 13.49 17.08 -10.81
N GLU A 103 12.90 17.78 -9.84
CA GLU A 103 12.59 19.22 -9.95
C GLU A 103 13.86 20.09 -9.96
N ALA A 104 14.88 19.73 -9.16
CA ALA A 104 16.17 20.40 -9.19
C ALA A 104 16.95 20.20 -10.50
N ALA A 105 16.76 19.05 -11.17
CA ALA A 105 17.40 18.76 -12.46
C ALA A 105 16.79 19.54 -13.64
N ASN A 106 15.54 20.00 -13.54
CA ASN A 106 14.91 20.86 -14.56
C ASN A 106 15.23 22.36 -14.38
N GLY A 107 15.84 22.76 -13.25
CA GLY A 107 16.18 24.15 -12.93
C GLY A 107 17.56 24.65 -13.40
N THR A 108 18.33 23.84 -14.13
CA THR A 108 19.74 24.18 -14.47
C THR A 108 20.00 24.34 -15.98
N GLU A 109 19.11 25.02 -16.71
CA GLU A 109 19.48 25.73 -17.95
C GLU A 109 18.73 27.06 -18.02
N GLY A 110 19.40 28.18 -17.71
CA GLY A 110 18.86 29.50 -18.05
C GLY A 110 19.23 30.66 -17.13
N ASN A 111 20.52 30.99 -16.99
CA ASN A 111 20.88 32.34 -16.55
C ASN A 111 20.72 33.34 -17.71
N LYS A 112 19.54 33.96 -17.83
CA LYS A 112 19.37 35.36 -18.28
C LYS A 112 17.98 35.90 -17.91
N GLU A 113 17.98 36.86 -16.97
CA GLU A 113 16.95 37.82 -16.52
C GLU A 113 15.91 38.29 -17.57
N PRO A 114 14.81 38.96 -17.17
CA PRO A 114 13.65 38.50 -16.37
C PRO A 114 12.34 38.63 -17.20
N GLU A 115 11.19 38.39 -16.55
CA GLU A 115 9.78 38.66 -16.98
C GLU A 115 8.94 37.41 -17.26
N ASP A 116 7.89 37.30 -16.43
CA ASP A 116 6.66 36.52 -16.60
C ASP A 116 6.80 35.01 -16.84
N ALA A 117 7.01 34.27 -15.75
CA ALA A 117 6.49 32.92 -15.65
C ALA A 117 5.96 32.71 -14.24
N ASP A 118 4.65 32.87 -14.12
CA ASP A 118 3.80 32.45 -13.02
C ASP A 118 4.19 31.02 -12.61
N ILE A 119 4.98 30.92 -11.53
CA ILE A 119 5.31 29.65 -10.91
C ILE A 119 4.01 29.20 -10.25
N VAL A 120 3.38 28.21 -10.85
CA VAL A 120 2.19 27.57 -10.33
C VAL A 120 2.58 26.86 -9.03
N ASP A 121 2.36 27.54 -7.90
CA ASP A 121 2.21 26.91 -6.60
C ASP A 121 1.07 25.89 -6.71
N ALA A 122 1.43 24.63 -6.88
CA ALA A 122 0.50 23.52 -6.70
C ALA A 122 0.25 23.35 -5.20
N ASP A 123 -0.46 24.32 -4.62
CA ASP A 123 -1.16 24.14 -3.35
C ASP A 123 -2.10 22.95 -3.52
N TYR A 124 -1.75 21.84 -2.88
CA TYR A 124 -2.58 20.67 -2.71
C TYR A 124 -3.77 21.07 -1.84
N GLU A 125 -4.85 21.50 -2.47
CA GLU A 125 -6.12 21.75 -1.80
C GLU A 125 -6.85 20.41 -1.61
N GLU A 126 -6.75 19.89 -0.38
CA GLU A 126 -7.55 18.78 0.14
C GLU A 126 -9.04 19.10 0.01
N VAL A 127 -9.70 18.63 -1.06
CA VAL A 127 -11.16 18.65 -1.15
C VAL A 127 -11.70 17.30 -0.71
N LYS A 128 -12.15 17.28 0.54
CA LYS A 128 -12.93 16.23 1.18
C LYS A 128 -14.11 15.84 0.29
N GLU A 129 -14.19 14.55 -0.04
CA GLU A 129 -15.40 13.94 -0.57
C GLU A 129 -16.49 13.98 0.50
N GLU A 130 -17.54 14.78 0.27
CA GLU A 130 -18.85 14.53 0.86
C GLU A 130 -19.78 13.98 -0.24
N THR A 131 -20.16 12.74 -0.02
CA THR A 131 -21.34 12.03 -0.51
C THR A 131 -22.58 12.92 -0.64
N GLU A 132 -23.35 12.79 -1.72
CA GLU A 132 -24.77 12.38 -1.65
C GLU A 132 -25.41 12.22 -3.05
N GLU A 133 -25.96 11.03 -3.24
CA GLU A 133 -27.27 10.70 -3.80
C GLU A 133 -27.69 11.12 -5.23
N ALA A 134 -27.98 10.05 -5.98
CA ALA A 134 -28.83 10.00 -7.15
C ALA A 134 -30.15 10.78 -7.03
N LYS A 135 -30.63 11.32 -8.15
CA LYS A 135 -32.04 11.21 -8.55
C LYS A 135 -32.26 11.48 -10.04
N GLU A 136 -32.88 10.50 -10.68
CA GLU A 136 -33.65 10.59 -11.92
C GLU A 136 -34.70 11.71 -11.88
N GLY A 137 -35.09 12.17 -13.08
CA GLY A 137 -36.49 12.46 -13.38
C GLY A 137 -36.82 13.92 -13.72
N ASP A 138 -37.43 14.06 -14.92
CA ASP A 138 -38.45 15.06 -15.29
C ASP A 138 -38.19 16.57 -15.08
N GLU A 139 -38.17 17.35 -16.16
CA GLU A 139 -39.19 18.40 -16.37
C GLU A 139 -39.06 19.14 -17.72
N GLU A 140 -40.17 19.10 -18.47
CA GLU A 140 -40.77 20.18 -19.28
C GLU A 140 -39.89 21.19 -20.03
N VAL A 141 -39.82 21.03 -21.36
CA VAL A 141 -39.64 22.18 -22.27
C VAL A 141 -40.99 22.89 -22.40
N LYS A 142 -41.18 23.96 -21.63
CA LYS A 142 -42.28 24.91 -21.80
C LYS A 142 -42.13 25.66 -23.12
N GLU A 143 -43.12 25.51 -23.99
CA GLU A 143 -43.53 26.56 -24.93
C GLU A 143 -43.76 27.87 -24.16
N GLU A 144 -43.30 29.00 -24.71
CA GLU A 144 -44.12 30.21 -24.80
C GLU A 144 -43.45 31.26 -25.69
N ASP A 145 -44.11 31.51 -26.83
CA ASP A 145 -44.41 32.81 -27.41
C ASP A 145 -43.50 34.01 -27.07
N LYS A 146 -42.81 34.52 -28.11
CA LYS A 146 -43.02 35.91 -28.54
C LYS A 146 -42.37 36.25 -29.89
N LYS A 147 -43.28 36.43 -30.85
CA LYS A 147 -43.32 37.49 -31.89
C LYS A 147 -42.72 37.18 -33.27
#